data_AF-A0A835QC16-F1
#
_entry.id   AF-A0A835QC16-F1
#
_cell.length_a   1.000
_cell.length_b   1.000
_cell.length_c   1.000
_cell.angle_alpha   90.00
_cell.angle_beta   90.00
_cell.angle_gamma   90.00
#
_symmetry.space_group_name_H-M   'P 1'
#
loop_
_entity.id
_entity.type
_entity.pdbx_description
1 polymer ?
#
loop_
_entity_poly.entity_id
_entity_poly.type
_entity_poly.pdbx_seq_one_letter_code
_entity_poly.pdbx_strand_id
1 'polypeptide(L)' 'MAGVELVFANILYCFNWDLPKGVTTQDVDMKAQYGLVTFKKEPLLLVAREYQTFEGVEA' A
#
# COMPACT_ATOMS: atom_id res chain seq x y z
N MET A 1 -0.10 6.24 19.77
CA MET A 1 -1.14 5.21 19.99
C MET A 1 -0.65 3.94 19.31
N ALA A 2 0.05 3.07 20.04
CA ALA A 2 0.86 2.01 19.44
C ALA A 2 0.06 0.95 18.66
N GLY A 3 -1.23 0.73 18.98
CA GLY A 3 -2.06 -0.27 18.31
C GLY A 3 -2.35 0.05 16.85
N VAL A 4 -2.55 1.33 16.51
CA VAL A 4 -2.82 1.76 15.13
C VAL A 4 -1.59 1.55 14.26
N GLU A 5 -0.42 1.94 14.76
CA GLU A 5 0.87 1.78 14.08
C GLU A 5 1.19 0.31 13.81
N LEU A 6 0.96 -0.57 14.79
CA LEU A 6 1.19 -2.00 14.66
C LEU A 6 0.27 -2.65 13.60
N VAL A 7 -1.02 -2.32 13.61
CA VAL A 7 -1.97 -2.86 12.62
C VAL A 7 -1.58 -2.42 11.21
N PHE A 8 -1.22 -1.14 11.02
CA PHE A 8 -0.76 -0.66 9.72
C PHE A 8 0.54 -1.33 9.27
N ALA A 9 1.53 -1.49 10.17
CA ALA A 9 2.79 -2.15 9.85
C ALA A 9 2.56 -3.59 9.36
N ASN A 10 1.68 -4.34 10.03
CA ASN A 10 1.36 -5.71 9.63
C ASN A 10 0.71 -5.76 8.24
N ILE A 11 -0.27 -4.90 7.97
CA ILE A 11 -0.94 -4.84 6.65
C ILE A 11 0.08 -4.51 5.57
N LEU A 12 0.90 -3.48 5.77
CA LEU A 12 1.89 -3.06 4.78
C LEU A 12 2.95 -4.12 4.53
N TYR A 13 3.31 -4.92 5.53
CA TYR A 13 4.32 -5.98 5.42
C TYR A 13 3.79 -7.28 4.79
N CYS A 14 2.56 -7.69 5.11
CA CYS A 14 2.05 -9.01 4.70
C CYS A 14 1.78 -9.17 3.20
N PHE A 15 1.72 -8.07 2.44
CA PHE A 15 1.35 -8.08 1.03
C PHE A 15 2.37 -7.36 0.17
N ASN A 16 2.57 -7.89 -1.03
CA ASN A 16 3.13 -7.11 -2.12
C ASN A 16 2.02 -6.22 -2.68
N TRP A 17 2.29 -4.92 -2.83
CA TRP A 17 1.30 -3.95 -3.29
C TRP A 17 1.52 -3.63 -4.77
N ASP A 18 0.48 -3.81 -5.57
CA ASP A 18 0.46 -3.51 -7.00
C ASP A 18 -0.60 -2.45 -7.33
N LEU A 19 -0.42 -1.73 -8.45
CA LEU A 19 -1.46 -0.85 -8.96
C LEU A 19 -2.57 -1.63 -9.67
N PRO A 20 -3.83 -1.14 -9.67
CA PRO A 20 -4.90 -1.73 -10.45
C PRO A 20 -4.53 -1.83 -11.94
N LYS A 21 -5.08 -2.84 -12.63
CA LYS A 21 -4.78 -3.07 -14.04
C LYS A 21 -5.09 -1.82 -14.88
N GLY A 22 -4.11 -1.39 -15.67
CA GLY A 22 -4.23 -0.21 -16.54
C GLY A 22 -3.94 1.12 -15.86
N VAL A 23 -3.61 1.13 -14.57
CA VAL A 23 -3.13 2.32 -13.84
C VAL A 23 -1.60 2.30 -13.81
N THR A 24 -0.99 3.40 -14.24
CA THR A 24 0.46 3.60 -14.13
C THR A 24 0.78 4.53 -12.97
N THR A 25 2.06 4.63 -12.60
CA THR A 25 2.51 5.55 -11.56
C THR A 25 2.25 7.02 -11.89
N GLN A 26 2.14 7.38 -13.17
CA GLN A 26 1.85 8.74 -13.61
C GLN A 26 0.38 9.13 -13.41
N ASP A 27 -0.52 8.13 -13.37
CA ASP A 27 -1.95 8.34 -13.12
C ASP A 27 -2.26 8.56 -11.63
N VAL A 28 -1.30 8.30 -10.74
CA VAL A 28 -1.48 8.41 -9.29
C VAL A 28 -1.27 9.85 -8.83
N ASP A 29 -2.35 10.56 -8.49
CA ASP A 29 -2.25 11.88 -7.87
C ASP A 29 -1.84 11.77 -6.38
N MET A 30 -0.71 12.37 -6.02
CA MET A 30 -0.19 12.44 -4.65
C MET A 30 -0.48 13.79 -3.98
N LYS A 31 -1.28 14.66 -4.60
CA LYS A 31 -1.68 15.94 -3.98
C LYS A 31 -2.46 15.68 -2.70
N ALA A 32 -2.18 16.50 -1.70
CA ALA A 32 -2.94 16.52 -0.47
C ALA A 32 -4.15 17.45 -0.58
N GLN A 33 -5.21 17.08 0.12
CA GLN A 33 -6.30 17.97 0.50
C GLN A 33 -6.03 18.45 1.93
N TYR A 34 -6.03 19.78 2.09
CA TYR A 34 -5.73 20.46 3.34
C TYR A 34 -7.04 20.87 4.02
N GLY A 35 -7.10 20.73 5.35
CA GLY A 35 -8.27 21.03 6.19
C GLY A 35 -7.92 20.85 7.66
N LEU A 36 -8.88 20.44 8.50
CA LEU A 36 -8.62 20.10 9.91
C LEU A 36 -7.60 18.95 10.04
N VAL A 37 -7.59 18.05 9.06
CA VAL A 37 -6.61 16.98 8.88
C VAL A 37 -6.12 16.97 7.44
N THR A 38 -4.88 16.56 7.22
CA THR A 38 -4.29 16.41 5.88
C THR A 38 -4.48 14.98 5.39
N PHE A 39 -5.04 14.81 4.19
CA PHE A 39 -5.22 13.49 3.55
C PHE A 39 -4.99 13.60 2.05
N LYS A 40 -4.84 12.48 1.33
CA LYS A 40 -4.73 12.51 -0.14
C LYS A 40 -6.01 13.03 -0.77
N LYS A 41 -5.90 13.92 -1.75
CA LYS A 41 -7.04 14.48 -2.48
C LYS A 41 -7.89 13.39 -3.14
N GLU A 42 -7.22 12.44 -3.80
CA GLU A 42 -7.82 11.23 -4.35
C GLU A 42 -7.28 10.01 -3.61
N PRO A 43 -8.13 9.01 -3.26
CA PRO A 43 -7.67 7.82 -2.54
C PRO A 43 -6.64 7.04 -3.37
N LEU A 44 -5.60 6.53 -2.72
CA LEU A 44 -4.66 5.60 -3.35
C LEU A 44 -5.31 4.21 -3.36
N LEU A 45 -5.54 3.66 -4.55
CA LEU A 45 -6.04 2.30 -4.73
C LEU A 45 -4.87 1.35 -5.02
N LEU A 46 -4.79 0.26 -4.27
CA LEU A 46 -3.78 -0.78 -4.41
C LEU A 46 -4.45 -2.15 -4.41
N VAL A 47 -3.83 -3.09 -5.12
CA VAL A 47 -4.18 -4.51 -5.09
C VAL A 47 -3.16 -5.22 -4.20
N ALA A 48 -3.66 -5.88 -3.15
CA ALA A 48 -2.83 -6.73 -2.30
C ALA A 48 -2.57 -8.06 -3.03
N ARG A 49 -1.29 -8.38 -3.21
CA ARG A 49 -0.80 -9.65 -3.77
C ARG A 49 -0.13 -10.43 -2.66
N GLU A 50 -0.31 -11.75 -2.69
CA GLU A 50 0.36 -12.64 -1.75
C GLU A 50 1.88 -12.42 -1.80
N TYR A 51 2.50 -12.37 -0.63
CA TYR A 51 3.95 -12.36 -0.54
C TYR A 51 4.46 -13.74 -0.99
N GLN A 52 5.16 -13.79 -2.12
CA GLN A 52 5.80 -15.03 -2.55
C GLN A 52 6.99 -15.29 -1.63
N THR A 53 6.76 -16.05 -0.57
CA THR A 53 7.85 -16.67 0.19
C THR A 53 8.55 -17.60 -0.80
N PHE A 54 9.81 -17.30 -1.14
CA PHE A 54 10.64 -18.23 -1.87
C PHE A 54 10.80 -19.48 -1.00
N GLU A 55 9.98 -20.50 -1.24
CA GLU A 55 10.25 -21.85 -0.74
C GLU A 55 11.55 -22.32 -1.39
N GLY A 56 12.48 -22.77 -0.56
CA GLY A 56 13.89 -22.93 -0.91
C GLY A 56 14.15 -23.72 -2.19
N VAL A 57 15.10 -23.23 -2.98
CA VAL A 57 16.02 -24.15 -3.65
C VAL A 57 16.92 -24.69 -2.55
N GLU A 58 16.49 -25.80 -1.94
CA GLU A 58 17.42 -26.71 -1.28
C GLU A 58 18.34 -27.27 -2.38
N ALA A 59 19.65 -27.04 -2.23
CA ALA A 59 20.71 -27.59 -3.07
C ALA A 59 21.47 -28.67 -2.28
#